data_AF-A0A239D9T1-F1
#
_entry.id   AF-A0A239D9T1-F1
#
_cell.length_a   1.000
_cell.length_b   1.000
_cell.length_c   1.000
_cell.angle_alpha   90.00
_cell.angle_beta   90.00
_cell.angle_gamma   90.00
#
_symmetry.space_group_name_H-M   'P 1'
#
loop_
_entity.id
_entity.type
_entity.pdbx_description
1 polymer ?
#
loop_
_entity_poly.entity_id
_entity_poly.type
_entity_poly.pdbx_seq_one_letter_code
_entity_poly.pdbx_strand_id
1 'polypeptide(L)'
;MEEVEVTINSDGRPVPINQFSEYFQLLRVCYILALEEVRFEMEDDGDIAVNTSVEHLSGAILHHASSLSAAGFNRLTKQMLSTQEELYIQDIMRRNPFEIVFLGIGVALTAALIVSGGKFEFGLTKLKIEIPPLGEGIAKLKKAFKQK
;
A
#
# COMPACT_ATOMS: atom_id res chain seq x y z
N MET A 1 19.12 6.97 2.29
CA MET A 1 17.92 7.02 3.16
C MET A 1 17.18 5.73 2.93
N GLU A 2 16.74 5.08 3.99
CA GLU A 2 15.84 3.93 3.86
C GLU A 2 14.46 4.42 3.45
N GLU A 3 13.84 3.68 2.54
CA GLU A 3 12.50 3.96 2.04
C GLU A 3 11.52 3.00 2.70
N VAL A 4 10.45 3.53 3.27
CA VAL A 4 9.39 2.75 3.91
C VAL A 4 8.09 2.97 3.14
N GLU A 5 7.55 1.89 2.55
CA GLU A 5 6.24 1.91 1.91
C GLU A 5 5.16 1.47 2.91
N VAL A 6 4.17 2.33 3.15
CA VAL A 6 3.03 2.02 4.02
C VAL A 6 1.75 2.06 3.21
N THR A 7 0.98 0.96 3.26
CA THR A 7 -0.34 0.89 2.63
C THR A 7 -1.43 1.05 3.68
N ILE A 8 -2.26 2.08 3.54
CA ILE A 8 -3.41 2.33 4.41
C ILE A 8 -4.67 1.92 3.65
N ASN A 9 -5.40 0.95 4.21
CA ASN A 9 -6.68 0.52 3.65
C ASN A 9 -7.74 1.59 3.88
N SER A 10 -8.44 2.00 2.82
CA SER A 10 -9.57 2.93 2.88
C SER A 10 -10.85 2.27 2.36
N ASP A 11 -12.00 2.89 2.63
CA ASP A 11 -13.32 2.47 2.12
C ASP A 11 -13.52 2.78 0.62
N GLY A 12 -12.48 3.28 -0.06
CA GLY A 12 -12.52 3.65 -1.47
C GLY A 12 -13.23 4.98 -1.75
N ARG A 13 -13.68 5.73 -0.74
CA ARG A 13 -14.31 7.06 -0.93
C ARG A 13 -13.26 8.17 -0.99
N PRO A 14 -13.61 9.37 -1.52
CA PRO A 14 -12.73 10.53 -1.42
C PRO A 14 -12.41 10.83 0.06
N VAL A 15 -11.13 11.05 0.36
CA VAL A 15 -10.67 11.43 1.71
C VAL A 15 -10.73 12.95 1.83
N PRO A 16 -11.50 13.52 2.77
CA PRO A 16 -11.50 14.95 3.04
C PRO A 16 -10.13 15.48 3.46
N ILE A 17 -9.79 16.70 3.02
CA ILE A 17 -8.49 17.34 3.31
C ILE A 17 -8.24 17.47 4.82
N ASN A 18 -9.28 17.73 5.62
CA ASN A 18 -9.15 17.84 7.08
C ASN A 18 -8.73 16.51 7.72
N GLN A 19 -9.31 15.38 7.30
CA GLN A 19 -8.92 14.05 7.79
C GLN A 19 -7.48 13.72 7.40
N PHE A 20 -7.08 14.11 6.19
CA PHE A 20 -5.71 13.95 5.72
C PHE A 20 -4.73 14.77 6.57
N SER A 21 -5.05 16.04 6.83
CA SER A 21 -4.23 16.91 7.71
C SER A 21 -4.16 16.37 9.13
N GLU A 22 -5.26 15.87 9.67
CA GLU A 22 -5.33 15.27 11.01
C GLU A 22 -4.44 14.03 11.09
N TYR A 23 -4.51 13.15 10.09
CA TYR A 23 -3.65 11.96 10.02
C TYR A 23 -2.16 12.31 10.11
N PHE A 24 -1.69 13.30 9.33
CA PHE A 24 -0.27 13.68 9.37
C PHE A 24 0.14 14.36 10.68
N GLN A 25 -0.76 15.09 11.33
CA GLN A 25 -0.49 15.63 12.66
C GLN A 25 -0.34 14.51 13.70
N LEU A 26 -1.24 13.53 13.68
CA LEU A 26 -1.17 12.37 14.57
C LEU A 26 0.08 11.54 14.30
N LEU A 27 0.38 11.25 13.02
CA LEU A 27 1.57 10.53 12.60
C LEU A 27 2.85 11.22 13.10
N ARG A 28 2.95 12.55 12.94
CA ARG A 28 4.10 13.32 13.42
C ARG A 28 4.25 13.21 14.93
N VAL A 29 3.17 13.31 15.69
CA VAL A 29 3.21 13.19 17.16
C VAL A 29 3.67 11.81 17.58
N CYS A 30 3.09 10.74 17.00
CA CYS A 30 3.50 9.37 17.29
C CYS A 30 4.97 9.12 16.94
N TYR A 31 5.44 9.68 15.82
CA TYR A 31 6.84 9.55 15.39
C TYR A 31 7.80 10.22 16.38
N ILE A 32 7.50 11.44 16.83
CA ILE A 32 8.35 12.12 17.80
C ILE A 32 8.37 11.37 19.14
N LEU A 33 7.22 10.88 19.60
CA LEU A 33 7.16 10.06 20.81
C LEU A 33 8.00 8.78 20.67
N ALA A 34 8.00 8.15 19.48
CA ALA A 34 8.85 7.00 19.21
C ALA A 34 10.34 7.35 19.25
N LEU A 35 10.73 8.49 18.66
CA LEU A 35 12.12 8.97 18.70
C LEU A 35 12.59 9.27 20.13
N GLU A 36 11.74 9.88 20.94
CA GLU A 36 12.04 10.16 22.34
C GLU A 36 12.26 8.86 23.12
N GLU A 37 11.40 7.86 22.95
CA GLU A 37 11.51 6.56 23.62
C GLU A 37 12.81 5.83 23.26
N VAL A 38 13.15 5.76 21.96
CA VAL A 38 14.36 5.08 21.49
C VAL A 38 15.64 5.77 21.97
N ARG A 39 15.64 7.11 22.09
CA ARG A 39 16.79 7.86 22.60
C ARG A 39 17.07 7.59 24.08
N PHE A 40 16.03 7.40 24.91
CA PHE A 40 16.22 7.07 26.33
C PHE A 40 16.90 5.70 26.55
N GLU A 41 16.83 4.79 25.59
CA GLU A 41 17.47 3.46 25.70
C GLU A 41 18.95 3.45 25.28
N MET A 42 19.46 4.46 24.56
CA MET A 42 20.79 4.46 23.92
C MET A 42 21.91 5.17 24.72
N GLU A 43 21.76 5.41 26.02
CA GLU A 43 22.65 6.32 26.78
C GLU A 43 24.04 5.78 27.19
N ASP A 44 24.47 4.57 26.79
CA ASP A 44 25.84 4.09 27.08
C ASP A 44 26.53 3.48 25.83
N ASP A 45 27.40 4.27 25.22
CA ASP A 45 28.51 3.86 24.35
C ASP A 45 28.17 3.21 22.97
N GLY A 46 27.86 4.07 21.99
CA GLY A 46 27.91 3.74 20.56
C GLY A 46 26.63 3.12 20.00
N ASP A 47 26.31 3.47 18.74
CA ASP A 47 25.12 3.06 18.00
C ASP A 47 24.90 1.54 18.02
N ILE A 48 24.18 1.06 19.02
CA ILE A 48 23.60 -0.28 19.05
C ILE A 48 22.11 -0.05 19.18
N ALA A 49 21.39 -0.17 18.06
CA ALA A 49 19.95 -0.25 18.06
C ALA A 49 19.54 -1.37 19.04
N VAL A 50 19.12 -0.98 20.24
CA VAL A 50 18.54 -1.91 21.20
C VAL A 50 17.32 -2.51 20.52
N ASN A 51 17.17 -3.82 20.68
CA ASN A 51 16.11 -4.61 20.06
C ASN A 51 14.77 -4.29 20.76
N THR A 52 14.29 -3.05 20.63
CA THR A 52 13.03 -2.58 21.19
C THR A 52 11.91 -3.28 20.43
N SER A 53 11.14 -4.11 21.11
CA SER A 53 10.03 -4.82 20.47
C SER A 53 8.97 -3.81 20.00
N VAL A 54 8.32 -4.11 18.88
CA VAL A 54 7.24 -3.26 18.34
C VAL A 54 6.11 -3.10 19.37
N GLU A 55 5.84 -4.14 20.15
CA GLU A 55 4.85 -4.12 21.23
C GLU A 55 5.23 -3.17 22.35
N HIS A 56 6.51 -3.12 22.73
CA HIS A 56 6.99 -2.20 23.75
C HIS A 56 6.85 -0.75 23.27
N LEU A 57 7.38 -0.46 22.09
CA LEU A 57 7.35 0.88 21.51
C LEU A 57 5.92 1.37 21.30
N SER A 58 5.04 0.52 20.76
CA SER A 58 3.62 0.87 20.59
C SER A 58 2.91 1.09 21.92
N GLY A 59 3.22 0.30 22.95
CA GLY A 59 2.69 0.48 24.30
C GLY A 59 3.12 1.81 24.92
N ALA A 60 4.40 2.16 24.82
CA ALA A 60 4.95 3.41 25.33
C ALA A 60 4.34 4.64 24.63
N ILE A 61 4.25 4.61 23.29
CA ILE A 61 3.60 5.67 22.50
C ILE A 61 2.15 5.84 22.93
N LEU A 62 1.40 4.74 23.09
CA LEU A 62 -0.02 4.79 23.45
C LEU A 62 -0.22 5.34 24.87
N HIS A 63 0.66 4.96 25.81
CA HIS A 63 0.69 5.50 27.15
C HIS A 63 0.95 7.02 27.15
N HIS A 64 2.00 7.48 26.46
CA HIS A 64 2.31 8.90 26.34
C HIS A 64 1.18 9.68 25.67
N ALA A 65 0.64 9.18 24.56
CA ALA A 65 -0.47 9.79 23.84
C ALA A 65 -1.72 9.94 24.72
N SER A 66 -2.02 8.96 25.59
CA SER A 66 -3.18 9.01 26.49
C SER A 66 -3.09 10.11 27.57
N SER A 67 -1.87 10.48 27.95
CA SER A 67 -1.59 11.52 28.95
C SER A 67 -1.32 12.91 28.34
N LEU A 68 -1.36 13.02 27.01
CA LEU A 68 -0.91 14.19 26.30
C LEU A 68 -1.92 15.34 26.40
N SER A 69 -1.48 16.47 26.95
CA SER A 69 -2.30 17.69 26.98
C SER A 69 -2.38 18.34 25.59
N ALA A 70 -3.40 19.17 25.36
CA ALA A 70 -3.53 19.94 24.11
C ALA A 70 -2.30 20.86 23.86
N ALA A 71 -1.68 21.39 24.92
CA ALA A 71 -0.45 22.16 24.81
C ALA A 71 0.74 21.27 24.41
N GLY A 72 0.85 20.07 24.99
CA GLY A 72 1.86 19.07 24.62
C GLY A 72 1.73 18.63 23.16
N PHE A 73 0.51 18.35 22.71
CA PHE A 73 0.21 18.02 21.33
C PHE A 73 0.66 19.12 20.35
N ASN A 74 0.29 20.38 20.64
CA ASN A 74 0.70 21.53 19.82
C ASN A 74 2.21 21.76 19.82
N ARG A 75 2.89 21.42 20.92
CA ARG A 75 4.36 21.49 20.99
C ARG A 75 5.00 20.44 20.08
N LEU A 76 4.58 19.19 20.19
CA LEU A 76 5.13 18.08 19.41
C LEU A 76 4.90 18.28 17.90
N THR A 77 3.69 18.69 17.50
CA THR A 77 3.41 18.97 16.08
C THR A 77 4.30 20.07 15.48
N LYS A 78 4.80 21.01 16.27
CA LYS A 78 5.64 22.14 15.83
C LYS A 78 7.13 21.97 16.12
N GLN A 79 7.51 20.89 16.79
CA GLN A 79 8.90 20.62 17.14
C GLN A 79 9.74 20.49 15.87
N MET A 80 10.89 21.17 15.83
CA MET A 80 11.86 21.00 14.74
C MET A 80 12.73 19.77 15.03
N LEU A 81 12.85 18.90 14.04
CA LEU A 81 13.75 17.75 14.06
C LEU A 81 14.99 18.05 13.20
N SER A 82 16.08 17.34 13.48
CA SER A 82 17.26 17.38 12.62
C SER A 82 16.95 16.72 11.27
N THR A 83 17.67 17.05 10.21
CA THR A 83 17.46 16.46 8.88
C THR A 83 17.65 14.93 8.87
N GLN A 84 18.45 14.41 9.80
CA GLN A 84 18.71 12.97 9.94
C GLN A 84 17.53 12.22 10.57
N GLU A 85 16.70 12.92 11.32
CA GLU A 85 15.60 12.38 12.11
C GLU A 85 14.23 12.82 11.57
N GLU A 86 14.18 13.54 10.45
CA GLU A 86 12.92 13.99 9.90
C GLU A 86 12.40 13.00 8.86
N LEU A 87 11.08 12.76 8.87
CA LEU A 87 10.42 11.94 7.87
C LEU A 87 9.94 12.82 6.71
N TYR A 88 10.37 12.46 5.52
CA TYR A 88 9.98 13.14 4.29
C TYR A 88 9.01 12.28 3.49
N ILE A 89 7.85 12.86 3.17
CA ILE A 89 6.91 12.26 2.23
C ILE A 89 7.53 12.39 0.84
N GLN A 90 7.86 11.27 0.23
CA GLN A 90 8.35 11.24 -1.15
C GLN A 90 7.20 11.18 -2.15
N ASP A 91 6.25 10.26 -1.94
CA ASP A 91 5.13 10.04 -2.85
C ASP A 91 3.88 9.59 -2.09
N ILE A 92 2.70 9.95 -2.62
CA ILE A 92 1.39 9.51 -2.12
C ILE A 92 0.56 9.08 -3.32
N MET A 93 0.38 7.76 -3.46
CA MET A 93 -0.42 7.17 -4.51
C MET A 93 -1.71 6.55 -3.97
N ARG A 94 -2.83 6.81 -4.66
CA ARG A 94 -4.09 6.12 -4.39
C ARG A 94 -4.22 4.92 -5.33
N ARG A 95 -4.08 3.72 -4.78
CA ARG A 95 -4.27 2.47 -5.54
C ARG A 95 -5.74 2.05 -5.53
N ASN A 96 -6.31 1.78 -6.70
CA ASN A 96 -7.62 1.15 -6.81
C ASN A 96 -7.43 -0.35 -7.12
N PRO A 97 -7.86 -1.28 -6.27
CA PRO A 97 -7.66 -2.72 -6.51
C PRO A 97 -8.30 -3.22 -7.81
N PHE A 98 -9.31 -2.51 -8.33
CA PHE A 98 -9.89 -2.84 -9.63
C PHE A 98 -8.93 -2.65 -10.80
N GLU A 99 -7.91 -1.78 -10.70
CA GLU A 99 -6.90 -1.62 -11.76
C GLU A 99 -6.16 -2.95 -12.02
N ILE A 100 -5.83 -3.68 -10.95
CA ILE A 100 -5.19 -4.99 -11.03
C ILE A 100 -6.15 -6.02 -11.64
N VAL A 101 -7.43 -5.99 -11.24
CA VAL A 101 -8.46 -6.90 -11.76
C VAL A 101 -8.69 -6.67 -13.25
N PHE A 102 -8.80 -5.42 -13.70
CA PHE A 102 -8.98 -5.08 -15.11
C PHE A 102 -7.78 -5.50 -15.96
N LEU A 103 -6.55 -5.36 -15.44
CA LEU A 103 -5.35 -5.87 -16.09
C LEU A 103 -5.39 -7.40 -16.22
N GLY A 104 -5.80 -8.09 -15.15
CA GLY A 104 -5.92 -9.56 -15.11
C GLY A 104 -6.97 -10.12 -16.07
N ILE A 105 -8.11 -9.44 -16.24
CA ILE A 105 -9.17 -9.84 -17.18
C ILE A 105 -8.64 -9.87 -18.62
N GLY A 106 -7.85 -8.88 -19.03
CA GLY A 106 -7.27 -8.86 -20.38
C GLY A 106 -6.35 -10.05 -20.66
N VAL A 107 -5.54 -10.43 -19.68
CA VAL A 107 -4.66 -11.61 -19.78
C VAL A 107 -5.49 -12.89 -19.83
N ALA A 108 -6.50 -13.02 -18.96
CA ALA A 108 -7.37 -14.19 -18.91
C ALA A 108 -8.19 -14.37 -20.21
N LEU A 109 -8.70 -13.27 -20.78
CA LEU A 109 -9.42 -13.29 -22.07
C LEU A 109 -8.51 -13.68 -23.22
N THR A 110 -7.31 -13.10 -23.27
CA THR A 110 -6.31 -13.45 -24.29
C THR A 110 -5.95 -14.94 -24.20
N ALA A 111 -5.70 -15.45 -23.00
CA ALA A 111 -5.42 -16.87 -22.77
C ALA A 111 -6.60 -17.76 -23.19
N ALA A 112 -7.83 -17.39 -22.84
CA ALA A 112 -9.04 -18.12 -23.22
C ALA A 112 -9.27 -18.13 -24.74
N LEU A 113 -8.98 -17.03 -25.44
CA LEU A 113 -9.08 -16.93 -26.90
C LEU A 113 -8.02 -17.81 -27.61
N ILE A 114 -6.78 -17.81 -27.11
CA ILE A 114 -5.72 -18.70 -27.62
C ILE A 114 -6.12 -20.17 -27.41
N VAL A 115 -6.57 -20.53 -26.21
CA VAL A 115 -6.96 -21.92 -25.88
C VAL A 115 -8.20 -22.37 -26.66
N SER A 116 -9.16 -21.48 -26.93
CA SER A 116 -10.33 -21.81 -27.76
C SER A 116 -10.03 -21.87 -29.27
N GLY A 117 -8.83 -21.46 -29.69
CA GLY A 117 -8.39 -21.46 -31.09
C GLY A 117 -8.96 -20.30 -31.90
N GLY A 118 -9.25 -19.17 -31.26
CA GLY A 118 -9.57 -17.92 -31.95
C GLY A 118 -8.36 -17.32 -32.65
N LYS A 119 -8.59 -16.54 -33.70
CA LYS A 119 -7.53 -15.84 -34.44
C LYS A 119 -7.48 -14.37 -34.01
N PHE A 120 -6.28 -13.88 -33.72
CA PHE A 120 -5.99 -12.48 -33.44
C PHE A 120 -5.39 -11.84 -34.69
N GLU A 121 -6.06 -10.85 -35.26
CA GLU A 121 -5.44 -9.91 -36.20
C GLU A 121 -5.21 -8.58 -35.48
N PHE A 122 -3.95 -8.28 -35.18
CA PHE A 122 -3.52 -6.97 -34.69
C PHE A 122 -3.30 -6.04 -35.89
N GLY A 123 -4.28 -5.16 -36.15
CA GLY A 123 -4.09 -3.99 -37.02
C GLY A 123 -3.75 -2.75 -36.19
N LEU A 124 -2.89 -1.87 -36.71
CA LEU A 124 -2.43 -0.61 -36.09
C LEU A 124 -3.54 0.30 -35.50
N THR A 125 -4.80 0.11 -35.87
CA THR A 125 -5.94 0.91 -35.38
C THR A 125 -7.22 0.13 -35.07
N LYS A 126 -7.25 -1.20 -35.22
CA LYS A 126 -8.45 -2.02 -34.96
C LYS A 126 -8.09 -3.40 -34.45
N LEU A 127 -8.58 -3.73 -33.24
CA LEU A 127 -8.56 -5.08 -32.70
C LEU A 127 -9.72 -5.86 -33.33
N LYS A 128 -9.45 -6.77 -34.26
CA LYS A 128 -10.47 -7.61 -34.89
C LYS A 128 -10.36 -9.01 -34.27
N ILE A 129 -11.26 -9.31 -33.33
CA ILE A 129 -11.35 -10.62 -32.68
C ILE A 129 -12.36 -11.45 -33.46
N GLU A 130 -11.91 -12.48 -34.18
CA GLU A 130 -12.81 -13.51 -34.70
C GLU A 130 -13.00 -14.57 -33.62
N ILE A 131 -14.11 -14.45 -32.89
CA ILE A 131 -14.54 -15.47 -31.94
C ILE A 131 -15.09 -16.65 -32.77
N PRO A 132 -14.50 -17.85 -32.69
CA PRO A 132 -15.07 -19.02 -33.34
C PRO A 132 -16.48 -19.27 -32.78
N PRO A 133 -17.41 -19.84 -33.56
CA PRO A 133 -18.76 -20.12 -33.08
C PRO A 133 -18.71 -20.85 -31.73
N LEU A 134 -19.45 -20.37 -30.73
CA LEU A 134 -19.44 -20.90 -29.35
C LEU A 134 -19.55 -22.44 -29.30
N GLY A 135 -20.28 -23.03 -30.25
CA GLY A 135 -20.40 -24.49 -30.40
C GLY A 135 -19.09 -25.22 -30.69
N GLU A 136 -18.19 -24.65 -31.49
CA GLU A 136 -16.87 -25.24 -31.78
C GLU A 136 -15.93 -25.14 -30.58
N GLY A 137 -15.98 -24.00 -29.86
CA GLY A 137 -15.21 -23.80 -28.62
C GLY A 137 -15.61 -24.80 -27.54
N ILE A 138 -16.91 -24.99 -27.33
CA ILE A 138 -17.45 -25.99 -26.39
C ILE A 138 -17.08 -27.41 -26.83
N ALA A 139 -17.12 -27.72 -28.13
CA ALA A 139 -16.75 -29.03 -28.65
C ALA A 139 -15.26 -29.35 -28.43
N LYS A 140 -14.37 -28.38 -28.64
CA LYS A 140 -12.92 -28.53 -28.37
C LYS A 140 -12.63 -28.70 -26.89
N LEU A 141 -13.25 -27.90 -26.02
CA LEU A 141 -13.14 -28.05 -24.57
C LEU A 141 -13.62 -29.43 -24.12
N LYS A 142 -14.78 -29.88 -24.59
CA LYS A 142 -15.33 -31.21 -24.26
C LYS A 142 -14.46 -32.35 -24.79
N LYS A 143 -13.71 -32.14 -25.88
CA LYS A 143 -12.75 -33.10 -26.43
C LYS A 143 -11.44 -33.13 -25.63
N ALA A 144 -10.94 -31.98 -25.19
CA ALA A 144 -9.77 -31.85 -24.33
C ALA A 144 -10.00 -32.46 -22.93
N PHE A 145 -11.20 -32.26 -22.35
CA PHE A 145 -11.58 -32.83 -21.05
C PHE A 145 -12.04 -34.30 -21.10
N LYS A 146 -12.23 -34.88 -22.29
CA LYS A 146 -12.54 -36.32 -22.46
C LYS A 146 -11.31 -37.21 -22.57
N GLN A 147 -10.09 -36.65 -22.57
CA GLN A 147 -8.87 -37.43 -22.35
C GLN A 147 -8.55 -37.52 -20.85
N LYS A 148 -9.35 -38.32 -20.15
CA LYS A 148 -8.96 -39.20 -19.04
C LYS A 148 -10.08 -40.19 -18.80
#